data_AF-A0A395Y1Q2-F1
#
_entry.id   AF-A0A395Y1Q2-F1
#
_cell.length_a   1.000
_cell.length_b   1.000
_cell.length_c   1.000
_cell.angle_alpha   90.00
_cell.angle_beta   90.00
_cell.angle_gamma   90.00
#
_symmetry.space_group_name_H-M   'P 1'
#
loop_
_entity.id
_entity.type
_entity.pdbx_description
1 polymer ?
#
loop_
_entity_poly.entity_id
_entity_poly.type
_entity_poly.pdbx_seq_one_letter_code
_entity_poly.pdbx_strand_id
1 'polypeptide(L)'
;MDRKTKIIAVLAAGALAILVGSSVARCTLAQDGGEAGPDPVSQEQASPQETGRGDEEEDAGAADGAPKGFSALAGSSWTSEDGGSSLSITPTNLVVTSPEGTTVLYYALDEESSADGSLSATLSVSQTVNGPQQLAVLFVTSGPDGSQRIVCDELGGAFVRDVAEEAHVSIGNPDEALFDAFGHTRDEFEAVLGEFAKGASPHATEATWDGEVWLDFNAGTKLTNFTLDDAANTPVTVVDDGSGELTFR
;
A
#
# COMPACT_ATOMS: atom_id res chain seq x y z
N MET A 1 -41.93 -35.24 8.37
CA MET A 1 -42.52 -34.30 7.40
C MET A 1 -41.38 -33.61 6.67
N ASP A 2 -40.99 -34.15 5.53
CA ASP A 2 -39.97 -33.57 4.66
C ASP A 2 -40.38 -32.18 4.15
N ARG A 3 -39.42 -31.28 4.04
CA ARG A 3 -39.55 -30.11 3.17
C ARG A 3 -38.21 -29.74 2.53
N LYS A 4 -37.96 -30.33 1.36
CA LYS A 4 -36.84 -30.00 0.48
C LYS A 4 -37.08 -28.64 -0.20
N THR A 5 -36.10 -27.75 -0.12
CA THR A 5 -35.99 -26.55 -0.98
C THR A 5 -34.52 -26.45 -1.40
N LYS A 6 -34.16 -27.10 -2.51
CA LYS A 6 -33.97 -26.49 -3.84
C LYS A 6 -32.77 -25.53 -3.89
N ILE A 7 -31.59 -26.13 -4.10
CA ILE A 7 -30.39 -25.47 -4.61
C ILE A 7 -30.68 -24.95 -6.02
N ILE A 8 -30.39 -23.68 -6.29
CA ILE A 8 -30.40 -23.11 -7.64
C ILE A 8 -28.93 -22.93 -8.06
N ALA A 9 -28.50 -23.75 -9.01
CA ALA A 9 -27.21 -23.56 -9.68
C ALA A 9 -27.38 -22.53 -10.80
N VAL A 10 -26.56 -21.49 -10.81
CA VAL A 10 -26.42 -20.57 -11.94
C VAL A 10 -25.15 -20.95 -12.70
N LEU A 11 -25.32 -21.50 -13.89
CA LEU A 11 -24.25 -21.69 -14.85
C LEU A 11 -24.03 -20.37 -15.60
N ALA A 12 -22.85 -19.76 -15.46
CA ALA A 12 -22.39 -18.68 -16.32
C ALA A 12 -21.15 -19.16 -17.07
N ALA A 13 -21.28 -19.36 -18.38
CA ALA A 13 -20.16 -19.67 -19.25
C ALA A 13 -19.59 -18.36 -19.84
N GLY A 14 -18.31 -18.07 -19.57
CA GLY A 14 -17.54 -17.00 -20.19
C GLY A 14 -16.34 -17.59 -20.93
N ALA A 15 -16.08 -17.17 -22.17
CA ALA A 15 -15.11 -17.82 -23.04
C ALA A 15 -13.66 -17.35 -22.79
N LEU A 16 -12.72 -18.29 -22.68
CA LEU A 16 -11.29 -17.99 -22.78
C LEU A 16 -10.93 -17.56 -24.21
N ALA A 17 -10.31 -16.39 -24.34
CA ALA A 17 -9.60 -15.97 -25.55
C ALA A 17 -8.09 -15.93 -25.26
N ILE A 18 -7.40 -17.06 -25.46
CA ILE A 18 -5.93 -17.12 -25.35
C ILE A 18 -5.32 -16.55 -26.62
N LEU A 19 -4.76 -15.33 -26.55
CA LEU A 19 -3.89 -14.80 -27.60
C LEU A 19 -2.44 -15.22 -27.36
N VAL A 20 -2.03 -16.33 -27.97
CA VAL A 20 -0.63 -16.76 -28.03
C VAL A 20 0.16 -15.85 -28.97
N GLY A 21 0.76 -14.79 -28.42
CA GLY A 21 1.61 -13.85 -29.13
C GLY A 21 3.10 -14.23 -29.13
N SER A 22 3.48 -15.37 -29.72
CA SER A 22 4.90 -15.71 -29.86
C SER A 22 5.56 -14.85 -30.96
N SER A 23 6.48 -13.95 -30.59
CA SER A 23 7.42 -13.33 -31.52
C SER A 23 8.85 -13.72 -31.19
N VAL A 24 9.59 -14.17 -32.21
CA VAL A 24 10.90 -14.80 -32.07
C VAL A 24 12.02 -13.77 -31.91
N ALA A 25 12.95 -14.07 -31.00
CA ALA A 25 14.20 -13.35 -30.86
C ALA A 25 14.96 -13.29 -32.19
N ARG A 26 15.50 -12.11 -32.53
CA ARG A 26 16.60 -11.96 -33.49
C ARG A 26 17.78 -11.30 -32.81
N CYS A 27 18.59 -12.12 -32.15
CA CYS A 27 19.98 -11.76 -31.90
C CYS A 27 20.74 -11.78 -33.23
N THR A 28 21.08 -10.62 -33.78
CA THR A 28 22.10 -10.50 -34.83
C THR A 28 23.37 -9.91 -34.22
N LEU A 29 24.19 -10.78 -33.64
CA LEU A 29 25.56 -10.46 -33.28
C LEU A 29 26.44 -10.65 -34.52
N ALA A 30 26.98 -9.55 -35.05
CA ALA A 30 28.03 -9.57 -36.07
C ALA A 30 28.97 -8.39 -35.79
N GLN A 31 29.98 -8.67 -34.97
CA GLN A 31 31.09 -7.76 -34.71
C GLN A 31 32.17 -8.02 -35.76
N ASP A 32 32.59 -6.99 -36.47
CA ASP A 32 33.90 -6.97 -37.13
C ASP A 32 34.52 -5.57 -36.99
N GLY A 33 35.81 -5.51 -36.75
CA GLY A 33 36.53 -4.29 -36.36
C GLY A 33 37.35 -3.69 -37.49
N GLY A 34 37.54 -2.37 -37.47
CA GLY A 34 38.39 -1.68 -38.44
C GLY A 34 38.44 -0.17 -38.23
N GLU A 35 39.51 0.31 -37.59
CA GLU A 35 39.78 1.74 -37.36
C GLU A 35 40.20 2.50 -38.63
N ALA A 36 39.69 3.72 -38.83
CA ALA A 36 40.47 4.93 -39.17
C ALA A 36 39.55 6.16 -39.38
N GLY A 37 39.75 7.23 -38.60
CA GLY A 37 39.26 8.59 -38.92
C GLY A 37 40.13 9.30 -39.97
N PRO A 38 39.84 10.57 -40.39
CA PRO A 38 39.44 11.66 -39.48
C PRO A 38 38.34 12.64 -39.98
N ASP A 39 37.79 13.42 -39.04
CA ASP A 39 36.99 14.66 -39.20
C ASP A 39 37.82 15.88 -39.71
N PRO A 40 37.26 17.10 -39.93
CA PRO A 40 35.86 17.58 -39.95
C PRO A 40 35.53 18.25 -41.34
N VAL A 41 34.53 19.13 -41.62
CA VAL A 41 33.55 19.94 -40.85
C VAL A 41 32.31 20.21 -41.72
N SER A 42 31.11 20.39 -41.11
CA SER A 42 30.18 21.50 -41.42
C SER A 42 28.95 21.49 -40.50
N GLN A 43 28.56 22.68 -40.03
CA GLN A 43 27.44 22.87 -39.09
C GLN A 43 26.14 23.14 -39.84
N GLU A 44 25.04 22.53 -39.41
CA GLU A 44 23.72 23.18 -39.50
C GLU A 44 22.90 22.83 -38.26
N GLN A 45 22.58 23.85 -37.45
CA GLN A 45 21.73 23.72 -36.27
C GLN A 45 20.27 23.98 -36.67
N ALA A 46 19.40 22.99 -36.47
CA ALA A 46 17.96 23.20 -36.33
C ALA A 46 17.44 22.26 -35.25
N SER A 47 16.93 22.83 -34.16
CA SER A 47 16.60 22.10 -32.93
C SER A 47 15.43 21.13 -33.10
N PRO A 48 15.53 19.90 -32.58
CA PRO A 48 14.35 19.18 -32.09
C PRO A 48 13.79 19.93 -30.87
N GLN A 49 12.46 20.10 -30.83
CA GLN A 49 11.77 20.66 -29.66
C GLN A 49 12.05 19.85 -28.39
N GLU A 50 11.98 20.54 -27.25
CA GLU A 50 11.98 19.90 -25.93
C GLU A 50 10.95 18.76 -25.90
N THR A 51 11.43 17.56 -25.61
CA THR A 51 10.58 16.50 -25.08
C THR A 51 10.04 17.00 -23.76
N GLY A 52 8.75 17.36 -23.75
CA GLY A 52 8.04 17.72 -22.53
C GLY A 52 8.32 16.67 -21.48
N ARG A 53 8.97 17.11 -20.39
CA ARG A 53 8.99 16.41 -19.12
C ARG A 53 7.55 15.98 -18.84
N GLY A 54 7.31 14.70 -18.63
CA GLY A 54 6.02 14.26 -18.14
C GLY A 54 5.81 14.97 -16.81
N ASP A 55 4.88 15.91 -16.78
CA ASP A 55 4.37 16.42 -15.53
C ASP A 55 3.66 15.24 -14.86
N GLU A 56 4.30 14.70 -13.83
CA GLU A 56 3.61 13.90 -12.83
C GLU A 56 2.67 14.88 -12.12
N GLU A 57 1.50 15.10 -12.73
CA GLU A 57 0.38 15.78 -12.10
C GLU A 57 -0.04 14.92 -10.90
N GLU A 58 0.53 15.24 -9.75
CA GLU A 58 0.04 14.83 -8.45
C GLU A 58 -1.36 15.43 -8.28
N ASP A 59 -2.37 14.64 -8.68
CA ASP A 59 -3.78 15.02 -8.64
C ASP A 59 -4.26 15.14 -7.18
N ALA A 60 -3.99 16.31 -6.61
CA ALA A 60 -4.55 16.82 -5.39
C ALA A 60 -6.01 17.28 -5.65
N GLY A 61 -6.92 16.33 -5.89
CA GLY A 61 -8.29 16.73 -6.25
C GLY A 61 -9.37 15.67 -6.48
N ALA A 62 -9.11 14.36 -6.33
CA ALA A 62 -10.16 13.35 -6.44
C ALA A 62 -10.45 12.65 -5.10
N ALA A 63 -11.56 13.04 -4.46
CA ALA A 63 -12.18 12.24 -3.40
C ALA A 63 -12.94 11.05 -4.03
N ASP A 64 -12.18 10.11 -4.58
CA ASP A 64 -12.68 8.82 -5.06
C ASP A 64 -12.07 7.74 -4.15
N GLY A 65 -12.93 7.08 -3.35
CA GLY A 65 -12.51 6.22 -2.24
C GLY A 65 -11.92 4.87 -2.64
N ALA A 66 -11.42 4.73 -3.87
CA ALA A 66 -10.82 3.53 -4.39
C ALA A 66 -9.28 3.53 -4.18
N PRO A 67 -8.67 2.39 -3.81
CA PRO A 67 -7.21 2.33 -3.68
C PRO A 67 -6.54 2.53 -5.04
N LYS A 68 -5.60 3.48 -5.13
CA LYS A 68 -4.85 3.81 -6.36
C LYS A 68 -3.92 2.68 -6.88
N GLY A 69 -3.80 1.59 -6.11
CA GLY A 69 -3.03 0.37 -6.40
C GLY A 69 -2.94 -0.50 -5.14
N PHE A 70 -2.45 -1.74 -5.25
CA PHE A 70 -2.32 -2.65 -4.10
C PHE A 70 -1.31 -2.14 -3.06
N SER A 71 -0.24 -1.47 -3.50
CA SER A 71 0.76 -0.85 -2.61
C SER A 71 0.15 0.24 -1.71
N ALA A 72 -0.91 0.92 -2.13
CA ALA A 72 -1.61 1.94 -1.33
C ALA A 72 -2.42 1.34 -0.15
N LEU A 73 -2.48 0.01 -0.03
CA LEU A 73 -3.03 -0.69 1.13
C LEU A 73 -1.97 -0.93 2.21
N ALA A 74 -0.69 -0.74 1.95
CA ALA A 74 0.34 -0.89 2.97
C ALA A 74 0.15 0.15 4.10
N GLY A 75 0.32 -0.29 5.35
CA GLY A 75 0.01 0.52 6.54
C GLY A 75 -1.44 0.46 7.00
N SER A 76 -2.36 -0.12 6.21
CA SER A 76 -3.78 -0.18 6.60
C SER A 76 -4.14 -1.33 7.55
N SER A 77 -5.10 -1.06 8.42
CA SER A 77 -5.77 -2.05 9.27
C SER A 77 -7.23 -2.28 8.89
N TRP A 78 -7.69 -3.49 9.14
CA TRP A 78 -9.02 -3.96 8.77
C TRP A 78 -9.56 -4.89 9.86
N THR A 79 -10.89 -4.96 9.97
CA THR A 79 -11.60 -5.83 10.90
C THR A 79 -12.38 -6.89 10.12
N SER A 80 -12.42 -8.14 10.58
CA SER A 80 -13.25 -9.17 9.94
C SER A 80 -14.74 -8.81 10.00
N GLU A 81 -15.56 -9.30 9.06
CA GLU A 81 -17.01 -9.01 9.04
C GLU A 81 -17.77 -9.45 10.32
N ASP A 82 -17.20 -10.34 11.13
CA ASP A 82 -17.73 -10.78 12.42
C ASP A 82 -17.14 -10.04 13.64
N GLY A 83 -16.19 -9.12 13.43
CA GLY A 83 -15.50 -8.37 14.49
C GLY A 83 -14.48 -9.18 15.30
N GLY A 84 -14.24 -10.44 14.95
CA GLY A 84 -13.42 -11.37 15.74
C GLY A 84 -11.92 -11.32 15.47
N SER A 85 -11.49 -10.83 14.31
CA SER A 85 -10.10 -10.82 13.85
C SER A 85 -9.72 -9.50 13.20
N SER A 86 -8.42 -9.17 13.19
CA SER A 86 -7.86 -8.04 12.46
C SER A 86 -6.94 -8.51 11.33
N LEU A 87 -6.82 -7.68 10.30
CA LEU A 87 -5.84 -7.81 9.22
C LEU A 87 -5.01 -6.52 9.15
N SER A 88 -3.69 -6.65 9.20
CA SER A 88 -2.73 -5.57 8.92
C SER A 88 -2.02 -5.88 7.60
N ILE A 89 -1.92 -4.89 6.72
CA ILE A 89 -1.21 -5.03 5.44
C ILE A 89 0.11 -4.24 5.53
N THR A 90 1.24 -4.92 5.33
CA THR A 90 2.57 -4.29 5.25
C THR A 90 3.12 -4.46 3.83
N PRO A 91 4.21 -3.76 3.44
CA PRO A 91 4.80 -3.89 2.10
C PRO A 91 5.26 -5.30 1.69
N THR A 92 5.36 -6.24 2.64
CA THR A 92 5.83 -7.62 2.40
C THR A 92 4.91 -8.69 2.99
N ASN A 93 3.93 -8.31 3.82
CA ASN A 93 3.14 -9.26 4.60
C ASN A 93 1.66 -8.90 4.72
N LEU A 94 0.82 -9.93 4.74
CA LEU A 94 -0.54 -9.86 5.28
C LEU A 94 -0.51 -10.54 6.65
N VAL A 95 -0.90 -9.81 7.70
CA VAL A 95 -0.88 -10.30 9.08
C VAL A 95 -2.31 -10.39 9.58
N VAL A 96 -2.81 -11.60 9.78
CA VAL A 96 -4.14 -11.84 10.36
C VAL A 96 -3.99 -12.20 11.83
N THR A 97 -4.55 -11.40 12.73
CA THR A 97 -4.60 -11.71 14.16
C THR A 97 -6.02 -12.11 14.56
N SER A 98 -6.14 -13.30 15.14
CA SER A 98 -7.41 -13.92 15.54
C SER A 98 -7.34 -14.42 16.98
N PRO A 99 -8.46 -14.84 17.60
CA PRO A 99 -8.45 -15.42 18.95
C PRO A 99 -7.68 -16.76 19.02
N GLU A 100 -7.44 -17.43 17.88
CA GLU A 100 -6.66 -18.66 17.79
C GLU A 100 -5.14 -18.39 17.63
N GLY A 101 -4.76 -17.15 17.31
CA GLY A 101 -3.37 -16.71 17.12
C GLY A 101 -3.18 -15.81 15.90
N THR A 102 -1.91 -15.48 15.64
CA THR A 102 -1.49 -14.65 14.51
C THR A 102 -0.95 -15.51 13.36
N THR A 103 -1.49 -15.30 12.17
CA THR A 103 -1.02 -15.88 10.90
C THR A 103 -0.29 -14.79 10.10
N VAL A 104 0.92 -15.08 9.63
CA VAL A 104 1.69 -14.19 8.77
C VAL A 104 1.84 -14.83 7.39
N LEU A 105 1.32 -14.16 6.37
CA LEU A 105 1.54 -14.49 4.97
C LEU A 105 2.59 -13.54 4.40
N TYR A 106 3.68 -14.06 3.85
CA TYR A 106 4.60 -13.35 2.99
C TYR A 106 4.02 -13.33 1.59
N TYR A 107 4.13 -12.23 0.85
CA TYR A 107 3.64 -12.15 -0.53
C TYR A 107 4.65 -11.51 -1.47
N ALA A 108 4.51 -11.83 -2.76
CA ALA A 108 4.99 -11.01 -3.87
C ALA A 108 3.80 -10.65 -4.75
N LEU A 109 3.75 -9.41 -5.26
CA LEU A 109 2.73 -8.98 -6.21
C LEU A 109 3.15 -9.40 -7.62
N ASP A 110 2.33 -10.24 -8.28
CA ASP A 110 2.59 -10.73 -9.64
C ASP A 110 1.92 -9.84 -10.69
N GLU A 111 0.63 -9.56 -10.51
CA GLU A 111 -0.20 -8.74 -11.41
C GLU A 111 -1.24 -7.96 -10.58
N GLU A 112 -1.59 -6.74 -11.01
CA GLU A 112 -2.76 -6.02 -10.47
C GLU A 112 -3.61 -5.39 -11.58
N SER A 113 -4.88 -5.15 -11.26
CA SER A 113 -5.84 -4.48 -12.14
C SER A 113 -6.87 -3.73 -11.31
N SER A 114 -7.07 -2.45 -11.61
CA SER A 114 -8.10 -1.60 -11.00
C SER A 114 -9.13 -1.18 -12.05
N ALA A 115 -10.42 -1.29 -11.71
CA ALA A 115 -11.55 -0.89 -12.54
C ALA A 115 -12.80 -0.67 -11.67
N ASP A 116 -13.61 0.33 -12.01
CA ASP A 116 -14.94 0.57 -11.42
C ASP A 116 -14.96 0.53 -9.87
N GLY A 117 -14.00 1.21 -9.23
CA GLY A 117 -13.89 1.27 -7.75
C GLY A 117 -13.43 -0.03 -7.08
N SER A 118 -13.01 -1.03 -7.86
CA SER A 118 -12.51 -2.32 -7.40
C SER A 118 -11.06 -2.54 -7.83
N LEU A 119 -10.31 -3.26 -7.00
CA LEU A 119 -8.92 -3.67 -7.25
C LEU A 119 -8.83 -5.20 -7.16
N SER A 120 -8.09 -5.81 -8.07
CA SER A 120 -7.72 -7.22 -8.06
C SER A 120 -6.20 -7.32 -8.08
N ALA A 121 -5.62 -8.01 -7.10
CA ALA A 121 -4.19 -8.27 -6.99
C ALA A 121 -3.92 -9.78 -6.98
N THR A 122 -3.12 -10.25 -7.91
CA THR A 122 -2.61 -11.62 -7.96
C THR A 122 -1.31 -11.68 -7.16
N LEU A 123 -1.28 -12.53 -6.14
CA LEU A 123 -0.19 -12.62 -5.16
C LEU A 123 0.38 -14.04 -5.11
N SER A 124 1.71 -14.15 -5.15
CA SER A 124 2.43 -15.37 -4.80
C SER A 124 2.70 -15.37 -3.29
N VAL A 125 1.87 -16.11 -2.52
CA VAL A 125 1.91 -16.09 -1.05
C VAL A 125 2.60 -17.31 -0.45
N SER A 126 3.18 -17.16 0.74
CA SER A 126 3.69 -18.27 1.56
C SER A 126 3.60 -17.97 3.05
N GLN A 127 3.41 -18.97 3.89
CA GLN A 127 3.47 -18.82 5.36
C GLN A 127 4.90 -18.71 5.92
N THR A 128 5.94 -18.78 5.06
CA THR A 128 7.34 -18.62 5.46
C THR A 128 8.15 -17.88 4.39
N VAL A 129 9.15 -17.09 4.81
CA VAL A 129 9.96 -16.18 3.96
C VAL A 129 10.47 -16.82 2.66
N ASN A 130 10.84 -18.11 2.69
CA ASN A 130 11.38 -18.85 1.54
C ASN A 130 10.66 -20.20 1.34
N GLY A 131 9.36 -20.25 1.69
CA GLY A 131 8.56 -21.47 1.59
C GLY A 131 8.10 -21.78 0.17
N PRO A 132 7.33 -22.88 -0.01
CA PRO A 132 6.52 -23.04 -1.21
C PRO A 132 5.56 -21.86 -1.33
N GLN A 133 5.47 -21.28 -2.52
CA GLN A 133 4.51 -20.24 -2.84
C GLN A 133 3.27 -20.83 -3.50
N GLN A 134 2.11 -20.26 -3.21
CA GLN A 134 0.84 -20.55 -3.88
C GLN A 134 0.24 -19.25 -4.41
N LEU A 135 -0.41 -19.34 -5.58
CA LEU A 135 -1.04 -18.19 -6.21
C LEU A 135 -2.40 -17.93 -5.56
N ALA A 136 -2.61 -16.72 -5.08
CA ALA A 136 -3.85 -16.25 -4.50
C ALA A 136 -4.32 -14.98 -5.22
N VAL A 137 -5.63 -14.74 -5.25
CA VAL A 137 -6.19 -13.49 -5.80
C VAL A 137 -6.90 -12.75 -4.67
N LEU A 138 -6.45 -11.54 -4.41
CA LEU A 138 -7.02 -10.63 -3.44
C LEU A 138 -7.88 -9.59 -4.18
N PHE A 139 -9.15 -9.49 -3.79
CA PHE A 139 -10.08 -8.48 -4.29
C PHE A 139 -10.33 -7.43 -3.22
N VAL A 140 -10.26 -6.15 -3.59
CA VAL A 140 -10.76 -5.02 -2.82
C VAL A 140 -11.94 -4.41 -3.56
N THR A 141 -13.05 -4.20 -2.86
CA THR A 141 -14.23 -3.52 -3.41
C THR A 141 -14.59 -2.33 -2.54
N SER A 142 -14.81 -1.17 -3.16
CA SER A 142 -15.20 0.06 -2.47
C SER A 142 -16.73 0.25 -2.50
N GLY A 143 -17.33 0.60 -1.36
CA GLY A 143 -18.73 0.96 -1.20
C GLY A 143 -19.00 2.42 -1.57
N PRO A 144 -20.28 2.78 -1.81
CA PRO A 144 -20.68 4.15 -2.18
C PRO A 144 -20.55 5.17 -1.03
N ASP A 145 -20.33 4.69 0.19
CA ASP A 145 -20.05 5.42 1.43
C ASP A 145 -18.54 5.53 1.71
N GLY A 146 -17.69 5.02 0.82
CA GLY A 146 -16.23 4.97 1.00
C GLY A 146 -15.75 3.79 1.84
N SER A 147 -16.66 2.95 2.38
CA SER A 147 -16.26 1.69 3.00
C SER A 147 -15.49 0.82 2.00
N GLN A 148 -14.60 -0.03 2.49
CA GLN A 148 -13.84 -0.96 1.66
C GLN A 148 -13.94 -2.37 2.23
N ARG A 149 -13.87 -3.36 1.34
CA ARG A 149 -13.93 -4.78 1.70
C ARG A 149 -12.88 -5.57 0.94
N ILE A 150 -12.09 -6.35 1.67
CA ILE A 150 -11.06 -7.26 1.17
C ILE A 150 -11.54 -8.71 1.25
N VAL A 151 -11.26 -9.48 0.19
CA VAL A 151 -11.43 -10.95 0.16
C VAL A 151 -10.20 -11.58 -0.48
N CYS A 152 -9.68 -12.62 0.14
CA CYS A 152 -8.68 -13.53 -0.43
C CYS A 152 -8.82 -14.89 0.28
N ASP A 153 -8.78 -16.00 -0.46
CA ASP A 153 -8.99 -17.35 0.09
C ASP A 153 -8.00 -17.69 1.23
N GLU A 154 -6.79 -17.12 1.17
CA GLU A 154 -5.70 -17.32 2.14
C GLU A 154 -5.91 -16.58 3.47
N LEU A 155 -6.80 -15.58 3.50
CA LEU A 155 -7.11 -14.80 4.71
C LEU A 155 -8.12 -15.50 5.62
N GLY A 156 -8.73 -16.61 5.15
CA GLY A 156 -9.73 -17.37 5.91
C GLY A 156 -11.10 -16.69 6.08
N GLY A 157 -11.27 -15.48 5.54
CA GLY A 157 -12.49 -14.68 5.67
C GLY A 157 -12.42 -13.38 4.88
N ALA A 158 -13.45 -12.54 5.03
CA ALA A 158 -13.48 -11.20 4.47
C ALA A 158 -13.25 -10.16 5.57
N PHE A 159 -12.55 -9.10 5.20
CA PHE A 159 -12.19 -8.00 6.07
C PHE A 159 -12.79 -6.70 5.53
N VAL A 160 -13.27 -5.84 6.43
CA VAL A 160 -13.92 -4.57 6.12
C VAL A 160 -13.23 -3.43 6.85
N ARG A 161 -13.36 -2.24 6.25
CA ARG A 161 -12.90 -0.98 6.81
C ARG A 161 -13.87 0.10 6.38
N ASP A 162 -14.52 0.73 7.34
CA ASP A 162 -15.36 1.90 7.10
C ASP A 162 -14.52 3.18 7.11
N VAL A 163 -15.02 4.25 6.50
CA VAL A 163 -14.48 5.60 6.71
C VAL A 163 -14.96 6.08 8.08
N ALA A 164 -14.05 6.51 8.95
CA ALA A 164 -14.45 7.13 10.20
C ALA A 164 -14.93 8.57 10.00
N GLU A 165 -15.96 8.95 10.75
CA GLU A 165 -16.20 10.37 11.04
C GLU A 165 -14.99 10.94 11.79
N GLU A 166 -14.61 12.19 11.48
CA GLU A 166 -13.37 12.87 11.87
C GLU A 166 -12.86 12.52 13.30
N ALA A 167 -12.06 11.47 13.40
CA ALA A 167 -11.47 11.01 14.65
C ALA A 167 -10.18 11.77 14.92
N HIS A 168 -10.06 12.34 16.12
CA HIS A 168 -8.84 13.01 16.56
C HIS A 168 -7.94 12.00 17.27
N VAL A 169 -6.79 11.69 16.68
CA VAL A 169 -5.76 10.86 17.34
C VAL A 169 -5.00 11.71 18.34
N SER A 170 -4.96 11.27 19.59
CA SER A 170 -4.21 11.93 20.66
C SER A 170 -2.98 11.13 21.07
N ILE A 171 -1.89 11.77 21.52
CA ILE A 171 -0.70 11.07 22.01
C ILE A 171 -0.90 10.65 23.47
N GLY A 172 -0.80 9.36 23.74
CA GLY A 172 -0.86 8.78 25.08
C GLY A 172 0.41 9.10 25.87
N ASN A 173 0.26 9.77 27.02
CA ASN A 173 1.34 10.09 27.98
C ASN A 173 2.66 10.60 27.33
N PRO A 174 2.66 11.72 26.59
CA PRO A 174 3.86 12.17 25.89
C PRO A 174 5.00 12.56 26.84
N ASP A 175 6.24 12.39 26.36
CA ASP A 175 7.42 13.06 26.90
C ASP A 175 7.67 14.33 26.07
N GLU A 176 7.75 15.49 26.73
CA GLU A 176 8.06 16.77 26.07
C GLU A 176 9.43 16.73 25.36
N ALA A 177 10.35 15.86 25.78
CA ALA A 177 11.63 15.66 25.12
C ALA A 177 11.52 15.18 23.67
N LEU A 178 10.42 14.52 23.29
CA LEU A 178 10.14 14.16 21.89
C LEU A 178 9.90 15.42 21.05
N PHE A 179 9.00 16.28 21.53
CA PHE A 179 8.60 17.51 20.86
C PHE A 179 9.78 18.49 20.74
N ASP A 180 10.55 18.65 21.82
CA ASP A 180 11.80 19.42 21.84
C ASP A 180 12.86 18.89 20.85
N ALA A 181 12.99 17.55 20.71
CA ALA A 181 13.97 16.95 19.80
C ALA A 181 13.63 17.21 18.31
N PHE A 182 12.34 17.24 17.97
CA PHE A 182 11.87 17.58 16.64
C PHE A 182 11.79 19.10 16.42
N GLY A 183 11.52 19.89 17.45
CA GLY A 183 11.28 21.34 17.34
C GLY A 183 9.84 21.70 16.94
N HIS A 184 8.90 20.77 17.13
CA HIS A 184 7.48 20.89 16.81
C HIS A 184 6.63 20.70 18.07
N THR A 185 5.39 21.17 18.03
CA THR A 185 4.41 21.03 19.11
C THR A 185 3.71 19.66 19.10
N ARG A 186 3.10 19.30 20.23
CA ARG A 186 2.20 18.15 20.34
C ARG A 186 1.11 18.17 19.26
N ASP A 187 0.45 19.31 19.08
CA ASP A 187 -0.67 19.50 18.15
C ASP A 187 -0.24 19.23 16.68
N GLU A 188 0.99 19.56 16.30
CA GLU A 188 1.54 19.26 14.97
C GLU A 188 1.76 17.74 14.77
N PHE A 189 2.25 17.03 15.79
CA PHE A 189 2.33 15.57 15.73
C PHE A 189 0.94 14.92 15.67
N GLU A 190 -0.01 15.37 16.50
CA GLU A 190 -1.38 14.83 16.52
C GLU A 190 -2.11 15.07 15.19
N ALA A 191 -1.84 16.19 14.52
CA ALA A 191 -2.36 16.45 13.17
C ALA A 191 -1.82 15.45 12.13
N VAL A 192 -0.51 15.18 12.13
CA VAL A 192 0.14 14.22 11.21
C VAL A 192 -0.32 12.78 11.47
N LEU A 193 -0.40 12.39 12.75
CA LEU A 193 -0.92 11.08 13.17
C LEU A 193 -2.40 10.92 12.81
N GLY A 194 -3.21 11.97 12.98
CA GLY A 194 -4.61 11.98 12.58
C GLY A 194 -4.79 11.85 11.06
N GLU A 195 -3.96 12.51 10.26
CA GLU A 195 -4.00 12.38 8.80
C GLU A 195 -3.63 10.97 8.33
N PHE A 196 -2.59 10.36 8.90
CA PHE A 196 -2.28 8.95 8.67
C PHE A 196 -3.45 8.04 9.07
N ALA A 197 -4.01 8.23 10.27
CA ALA A 197 -5.08 7.38 10.80
C ALA A 197 -6.35 7.40 9.93
N LYS A 198 -6.76 8.53 9.35
CA LYS A 198 -7.88 8.59 8.40
C LYS A 198 -7.73 7.59 7.24
N GLY A 199 -6.50 7.42 6.74
CA GLY A 199 -6.18 6.53 5.62
C GLY A 199 -5.80 5.11 6.03
N ALA A 200 -5.22 4.91 7.22
CA ALA A 200 -4.69 3.65 7.69
C ALA A 200 -5.62 2.92 8.68
N SER A 201 -6.05 3.63 9.71
CA SER A 201 -6.68 3.13 10.94
C SER A 201 -7.82 4.06 11.40
N PRO A 202 -8.95 4.14 10.65
CA PRO A 202 -9.85 5.29 10.77
C PRO A 202 -10.47 5.47 12.16
N HIS A 203 -10.66 4.37 12.91
CA HIS A 203 -11.26 4.38 14.24
C HIS A 203 -10.23 4.52 15.40
N ALA A 204 -8.95 4.77 15.11
CA ALA A 204 -7.95 5.05 16.14
C ALA A 204 -8.24 6.38 16.86
N THR A 205 -7.98 6.43 18.17
CA THR A 205 -8.17 7.59 19.05
C THR A 205 -6.92 7.95 19.86
N GLU A 206 -5.97 7.02 20.00
CA GLU A 206 -4.72 7.20 20.72
C GLU A 206 -3.53 6.64 19.94
N ALA A 207 -2.42 7.38 19.93
CA ALA A 207 -1.12 6.97 19.47
C ALA A 207 -0.18 6.84 20.68
N THR A 208 0.34 5.63 20.92
CA THR A 208 1.38 5.39 21.92
C THR A 208 2.75 5.60 21.29
N TRP A 209 3.60 6.42 21.92
CA TRP A 209 4.98 6.63 21.47
C TRP A 209 5.90 5.48 21.89
N ASP A 210 6.73 4.97 20.96
CA ASP A 210 7.63 3.84 21.22
C ASP A 210 8.86 4.21 22.09
N GLY A 211 9.10 5.51 22.34
CA GLY A 211 10.14 5.99 23.26
C GLY A 211 11.52 6.26 22.63
N GLU A 212 11.67 6.12 21.31
CA GLU A 212 12.94 6.32 20.60
C GLU A 212 12.84 7.41 19.52
N VAL A 213 13.86 8.29 19.46
CA VAL A 213 14.10 9.21 18.34
C VAL A 213 15.41 8.87 17.67
N TRP A 214 15.38 8.69 16.36
CA TRP A 214 16.54 8.43 15.52
C TRP A 214 16.92 9.70 14.76
N LEU A 215 18.20 10.07 14.79
CA LEU A 215 18.73 11.31 14.22
C LEU A 215 19.88 11.02 13.24
N ASP A 216 19.70 11.39 11.97
CA ASP A 216 20.79 11.45 11.00
C ASP A 216 21.32 12.87 10.89
N PHE A 217 22.42 13.16 11.61
CA PHE A 217 23.07 14.46 11.60
C PHE A 217 23.71 14.85 10.26
N ASN A 218 23.90 13.91 9.33
CA ASN A 218 24.46 14.16 8.01
C ASN A 218 23.36 14.48 6.97
N ALA A 219 22.21 13.81 7.05
CA ALA A 219 21.04 14.11 6.23
C ALA A 219 20.20 15.28 6.78
N GLY A 220 20.22 15.51 8.10
CA GLY A 220 19.31 16.42 8.80
C GLY A 220 18.01 15.76 9.27
N THR A 221 17.79 14.49 8.86
CA THR A 221 16.55 13.75 9.08
C THR A 221 16.38 13.28 10.53
N LYS A 222 15.15 13.34 11.03
CA LYS A 222 14.70 12.80 12.32
C LYS A 222 13.53 11.85 12.09
N LEU A 223 13.46 10.75 12.82
CA LEU A 223 12.34 9.82 12.74
C LEU A 223 12.02 9.19 14.10
N THR A 224 10.74 8.89 14.30
CA THR A 224 10.20 8.29 15.53
C THR A 224 8.99 7.42 15.20
N ASN A 225 8.70 6.43 16.03
CA ASN A 225 7.59 5.50 15.81
C ASN A 225 6.49 5.69 16.86
N PHE A 226 5.24 5.48 16.42
CA PHE A 226 4.08 5.33 17.28
C PHE A 226 3.31 4.07 16.90
N THR A 227 2.53 3.56 17.85
CA THR A 227 1.55 2.49 17.67
C THR A 227 0.14 3.03 17.92
N LEU A 228 -0.78 2.87 16.96
CA LEU A 228 -2.18 3.27 17.10
C LEU A 228 -3.00 2.25 17.89
N ASP A 229 -4.02 2.71 18.63
CA ASP A 229 -4.94 1.94 19.48
C ASP A 229 -6.01 1.13 18.72
N ASP A 230 -5.69 0.66 17.51
CA ASP A 230 -6.59 -0.17 16.71
C ASP A 230 -6.37 -1.69 16.93
N ALA A 231 -7.26 -2.51 16.36
CA ALA A 231 -7.18 -3.97 16.48
C ALA A 231 -5.94 -4.58 15.80
N ALA A 232 -5.21 -3.81 14.99
CA ALA A 232 -3.97 -4.20 14.32
C ALA A 232 -2.70 -3.81 15.10
N ASN A 233 -2.82 -2.89 16.07
CA ASN A 233 -1.70 -2.15 16.66
C ASN A 233 -0.86 -1.49 15.56
N THR A 234 -1.51 -0.73 14.68
CA THR A 234 -0.90 -0.20 13.45
C THR A 234 0.29 0.73 13.78
N PRO A 235 1.50 0.41 13.28
CA PRO A 235 2.66 1.27 13.46
C PRO A 235 2.64 2.43 12.45
N VAL A 236 3.14 3.58 12.88
CA VAL A 236 3.36 4.76 12.03
C VAL A 236 4.71 5.40 12.35
N THR A 237 5.50 5.72 11.32
CA THR A 237 6.74 6.49 11.48
C THR A 237 6.45 7.96 11.22
N VAL A 238 6.65 8.84 12.20
CA VAL A 238 6.69 10.29 11.96
C VAL A 238 8.12 10.70 11.59
N VAL A 239 8.26 11.53 10.56
CA VAL A 239 9.53 11.92 9.94
C VAL A 239 9.60 13.44 9.75
N ASP A 240 10.71 14.05 10.17
CA ASP A 240 11.19 15.35 9.68
C ASP A 240 12.36 15.03 8.75
N ASP A 241 12.23 15.30 7.45
CA ASP A 241 13.26 14.97 6.47
C ASP A 241 14.46 15.95 6.48
N GLY A 242 14.37 17.02 7.27
CA GLY A 242 15.32 18.14 7.29
C GLY A 242 14.75 19.42 6.66
N SER A 243 13.56 19.37 6.07
CA SER A 243 12.80 20.55 5.62
C SER A 243 12.20 21.36 6.78
N GLY A 244 11.98 20.74 7.94
CA GLY A 244 11.21 21.32 9.04
C GLY A 244 9.70 21.16 8.89
N GLU A 245 9.25 20.19 8.09
CA GLU A 245 7.86 19.72 8.00
C GLU A 245 7.75 18.29 8.54
N LEU A 246 6.73 18.01 9.34
CA LEU A 246 6.43 16.66 9.82
C LEU A 246 5.58 15.90 8.78
N THR A 247 6.03 14.70 8.43
CA THR A 247 5.36 13.77 7.51
C THR A 247 5.25 12.38 8.15
N PHE A 248 4.53 11.46 7.51
CA PHE A 248 4.40 10.07 7.96
C PHE A 248 4.83 9.06 6.89
N ARG A 249 5.18 7.85 7.31
CA ARG A 249 5.43 6.67 6.45
C ARG A 249 5.26 5.35 7.21
#